data_AF-A0A157S8G4-F1
#
_entry.id   AF-A0A157S8G4-F1
#
_cell.length_a   1.000
_cell.length_b   1.000
_cell.length_c   1.000
_cell.angle_alpha   90.00
_cell.angle_beta   90.00
_cell.angle_gamma   90.00
#
_symmetry.space_group_name_H-M   'P 1'
#
loop_
_entity.id
_entity.type
_entity.pdbx_description
1 polymer ?
#
loop_
_entity_poly.entity_id
_entity_poly.type
_entity_poly.pdbx_seq_one_letter_code
_entity_poly.pdbx_strand_id
1 'polypeptide(L)'
;MRRTRVARSKKAVPPAGPGPVIPFDVYVAASFFMATGRALDDVLPLLDLSEAQWMALHKAYDYLGRFDFGYQDYFGSDDEADILARVTGPRWRLSDPVNATLEAFVRDVRPAVWAKPHIGPFANVPWTAVHIATHPEMTLCFYSHDGEHVYFLGKPLATKDRQPLDVDIATFEWLGGRWLKDGAHIYGQGELGGPGGRVYWYVVNGADPATFQALNLRYAKDAFNGYYITGKTLRTKSVDRFEIVPEVRLNFRDISQDPLYKTSVFARDAEHVYFYGARLRGARPSFRDLGNGYGTDGVQVWFHDAKLLIEDADAATFRVPVPGEPHPGMHYCAVDRLRAYRYGKPVPSEEAFEVWKAFFEFHTDLRDWWWHDMACAR
;
A
#
# COMPACT_ATOMS: atom_id res chain seq x y z
N MET A 1 51.75 -22.44 -0.09
CA MET A 1 51.11 -21.36 0.70
C MET A 1 51.58 -20.00 0.18
N ARG A 2 50.70 -19.24 -0.48
CA ARG A 2 50.60 -17.76 -0.48
C ARG A 2 49.60 -17.38 -1.58
N ARG A 3 48.36 -17.09 -1.16
CA ARG A 3 47.31 -16.55 -2.04
C ARG A 3 47.52 -15.04 -2.17
N THR A 4 47.73 -14.59 -3.40
CA THR A 4 47.79 -13.18 -3.79
C THR A 4 46.39 -12.58 -3.66
N ARG A 5 46.25 -11.55 -2.82
CA ARG A 5 44.97 -10.86 -2.57
C ARG A 5 44.74 -9.88 -3.71
N VAL A 6 43.69 -10.11 -4.50
CA VAL A 6 43.18 -9.17 -5.49
C VAL A 6 42.73 -7.90 -4.75
N ALA A 7 43.32 -6.76 -5.13
CA ALA A 7 42.92 -5.46 -4.60
C ALA A 7 41.48 -5.16 -5.01
N ARG A 8 40.58 -5.07 -4.03
CA ARG A 8 39.23 -4.54 -4.23
C ARG A 8 39.36 -3.09 -4.69
N SER A 9 38.79 -2.81 -5.86
CA SER A 9 38.48 -1.45 -6.31
C SER A 9 37.80 -0.69 -5.17
N LYS A 10 38.44 0.39 -4.70
CA LYS A 10 37.84 1.31 -3.74
C LYS A 10 36.64 1.95 -4.43
N LYS A 11 35.42 1.62 -3.98
CA LYS A 11 34.25 2.46 -4.24
C LYS A 11 34.61 3.88 -3.83
N ALA A 12 34.36 4.85 -4.72
CA ALA A 12 34.50 6.25 -4.41
C ALA A 12 33.68 6.56 -3.15
N VAL A 13 34.37 6.95 -2.08
CA VAL A 13 33.76 7.52 -0.89
C VAL A 13 33.36 8.94 -1.31
N PRO A 14 32.08 9.33 -1.25
CA PRO A 14 31.69 10.70 -1.57
C PRO A 14 32.41 11.67 -0.63
N PRO A 15 32.77 12.87 -1.10
CA PRO A 15 33.58 13.80 -0.32
C PRO A 15 32.89 14.16 1.00
N ALA A 16 33.68 14.17 2.08
CA ALA A 16 33.27 14.63 3.40
C ALA A 16 33.20 16.16 3.40
N GLY A 17 31.98 16.69 3.35
CA GLY A 17 31.59 18.11 3.37
C GLY A 17 30.13 18.23 2.92
N PRO A 18 29.40 19.31 3.28
CA PRO A 18 28.02 19.46 2.81
C PRO A 18 28.10 19.62 1.29
N GLY A 19 27.49 18.70 0.55
CA GLY A 19 27.34 18.88 -0.89
C GLY A 19 26.63 20.21 -1.20
N PRO A 20 26.57 20.62 -2.48
CA PRO A 20 25.90 21.87 -2.84
C PRO A 20 24.46 21.88 -2.33
N VAL A 21 24.11 22.85 -1.50
CA VAL A 21 22.74 23.05 -0.98
C VAL A 21 22.01 23.99 -1.92
N ILE A 22 20.81 23.60 -2.38
CA ILE A 22 19.93 24.45 -3.17
C ILE A 22 18.59 24.61 -2.46
N PRO A 23 17.82 25.66 -2.75
CA PRO A 23 16.46 25.78 -2.22
C PRO A 23 15.61 24.52 -2.49
N PHE A 24 14.88 24.06 -1.47
CA PHE A 24 14.09 22.83 -1.57
C PHE A 24 13.03 22.90 -2.68
N ASP A 25 12.42 24.06 -2.90
CA ASP A 25 11.46 24.28 -3.97
C ASP A 25 12.09 24.11 -5.38
N VAL A 26 13.34 24.54 -5.57
CA VAL A 26 14.11 24.30 -6.81
C VAL A 26 14.40 22.81 -6.98
N TYR A 27 14.80 22.11 -5.91
CA TYR A 27 14.99 20.65 -5.94
C TYR A 27 13.69 19.93 -6.34
N VAL A 28 12.55 20.29 -5.73
CA VAL A 28 11.26 19.66 -6.03
C VAL A 28 10.89 19.90 -7.50
N ALA A 29 11.09 21.10 -8.03
CA ALA A 29 10.83 21.39 -9.44
C ALA A 29 11.71 20.53 -10.36
N ALA A 30 13.02 20.47 -10.10
CA ALA A 30 13.95 19.64 -10.86
C ALA A 30 13.57 18.15 -10.83
N SER A 31 13.30 17.62 -9.63
CA SER A 31 12.87 16.24 -9.42
C SER A 31 11.55 15.95 -10.14
N PHE A 32 10.61 16.90 -10.13
CA PHE A 32 9.33 16.76 -10.81
C PHE A 32 9.46 16.72 -12.33
N PHE A 33 10.31 17.56 -12.94
CA PHE A 33 10.60 17.49 -14.37
C PHE A 33 11.26 16.16 -14.76
N MET A 34 12.23 15.68 -13.97
CA MET A 34 12.85 14.37 -14.21
C MET A 34 11.86 13.22 -14.05
N ALA A 35 11.00 13.28 -13.04
CA ALA A 35 9.92 12.31 -12.82
C ALA A 35 8.84 12.36 -13.92
N THR A 36 8.86 13.39 -14.77
CA THR A 36 7.98 13.59 -15.91
C THR A 36 8.78 13.59 -17.22
N GLY A 37 9.77 12.69 -17.30
CA GLY A 37 10.44 12.31 -18.55
C GLY A 37 11.67 13.12 -18.95
N ARG A 38 12.04 14.19 -18.22
CA ARG A 38 13.24 14.97 -18.55
C ARG A 38 14.53 14.26 -18.12
N ALA A 39 15.55 14.29 -18.98
CA ALA A 39 16.85 13.70 -18.68
C ALA A 39 17.62 14.56 -17.67
N LEU A 40 18.52 13.92 -16.89
CA LEU A 40 19.41 14.65 -16.00
C LEU A 40 20.28 15.66 -16.78
N ASP A 41 20.74 15.29 -17.98
CA ASP A 41 21.58 16.13 -18.82
C ASP A 41 20.91 17.45 -19.26
N ASP A 42 19.58 17.50 -19.28
CA ASP A 42 18.82 18.72 -19.59
C ASP A 42 18.64 19.60 -18.34
N VAL A 43 18.44 18.97 -17.18
CA VAL A 43 18.02 19.64 -15.94
C VAL A 43 19.21 20.14 -15.13
N LEU A 44 20.27 19.34 -15.01
CA LEU A 44 21.41 19.64 -14.16
C LEU A 44 22.22 20.88 -14.57
N PRO A 45 22.40 21.20 -15.87
CA PRO A 45 23.08 22.44 -16.26
C PRO A 45 22.38 23.71 -15.76
N LEU A 46 21.05 23.70 -15.61
CA LEU A 46 20.30 24.83 -15.05
C LEU A 46 20.53 25.02 -13.55
N LEU A 47 21.03 24.00 -12.86
CA LEU A 47 21.33 24.02 -11.43
C LEU A 47 22.82 24.19 -11.12
N ASP A 48 23.68 24.17 -12.14
CA ASP A 48 25.15 24.10 -11.99
C ASP A 48 25.59 22.92 -11.11
N LEU A 49 24.97 21.75 -11.33
CA LEU A 49 25.26 20.51 -10.60
C LEU A 49 25.81 19.42 -11.52
N SER A 50 26.77 18.64 -11.01
CA SER A 50 27.13 17.34 -11.59
C SER A 50 26.15 16.25 -11.17
N GLU A 51 26.09 15.14 -11.93
CA GLU A 51 25.28 13.97 -11.58
C GLU A 51 25.61 13.42 -10.18
N ALA A 52 26.90 13.38 -9.82
CA ALA A 52 27.32 12.91 -8.50
C ALA A 52 26.83 13.81 -7.35
N GLN A 53 26.83 15.13 -7.56
CA GLN A 53 26.28 16.09 -6.61
C GLN A 53 24.76 15.95 -6.50
N TRP A 54 24.06 15.82 -7.63
CA TRP A 54 22.62 15.60 -7.65
C TRP A 54 22.23 14.29 -6.94
N MET A 55 22.93 13.20 -7.16
CA MET A 55 22.66 11.92 -6.48
C MET A 55 22.83 12.01 -4.97
N ALA A 56 23.86 12.70 -4.49
CA ALA A 56 24.07 12.94 -3.07
C ALA A 56 22.96 13.83 -2.47
N LEU A 57 22.61 14.93 -3.17
CA LEU A 57 21.53 15.84 -2.79
C LEU A 57 20.18 15.12 -2.76
N HIS A 58 19.82 14.42 -3.84
CA HIS A 58 18.55 13.74 -4.00
C HIS A 58 18.33 12.69 -2.91
N LYS A 59 19.38 11.95 -2.54
CA LYS A 59 19.30 10.99 -1.43
C LYS A 59 18.92 11.66 -0.10
N ALA A 60 19.41 12.88 0.17
CA ALA A 60 19.06 13.60 1.39
C ALA A 60 17.69 14.30 1.28
N TYR A 61 17.40 14.92 0.14
CA TYR A 61 16.23 15.77 -0.04
C TYR A 61 14.93 14.98 -0.22
N ASP A 62 14.97 13.79 -0.83
CA ASP A 62 13.77 12.96 -1.05
C ASP A 62 13.12 12.56 0.30
N TYR A 63 13.96 12.39 1.32
CA TYR A 63 13.59 12.03 2.70
C TYR A 63 13.74 13.18 3.71
N LEU A 64 13.87 14.43 3.24
CA LEU A 64 14.01 15.58 4.13
C LEU A 64 12.84 15.65 5.14
N GLY A 65 13.15 15.86 6.42
CA GLY A 65 12.16 15.90 7.49
C GLY A 65 11.58 14.54 7.90
N ARG A 66 12.14 13.42 7.41
CA ARG A 66 11.78 12.06 7.85
C ARG A 66 12.89 11.53 8.77
N PHE A 67 12.57 11.35 10.06
CA PHE A 67 13.53 10.99 11.11
C PHE A 67 14.36 9.73 10.80
N ASP A 68 13.78 8.74 10.12
CA ASP A 68 14.40 7.43 9.90
C ASP A 68 15.43 7.35 8.75
N PHE A 69 15.70 8.46 8.05
CA PHE A 69 16.41 8.40 6.76
C PHE A 69 17.76 9.15 6.69
N GLY A 70 18.25 9.68 7.81
CA GLY A 70 19.64 10.13 7.94
C GLY A 70 20.07 11.27 7.01
N TYR A 71 19.13 12.14 6.62
CA TYR A 71 19.44 13.29 5.76
C TYR A 71 20.42 14.27 6.43
N GLN A 72 20.50 14.26 7.77
CA GLN A 72 21.39 15.06 8.61
C GLN A 72 22.87 14.91 8.24
N ASP A 73 23.30 13.71 7.85
CA ASP A 73 24.68 13.43 7.40
C ASP A 73 25.08 14.30 6.20
N TYR A 74 24.14 14.59 5.30
CA TYR A 74 24.38 15.43 4.13
C TYR A 74 24.58 16.90 4.52
N PHE A 75 23.84 17.37 5.52
CA PHE A 75 23.93 18.74 6.02
C PHE A 75 25.05 18.93 7.05
N GLY A 76 25.56 17.83 7.64
CA GLY A 76 26.50 17.85 8.75
C GLY A 76 25.92 18.51 10.00
N SER A 77 24.59 18.43 10.18
CA SER A 77 23.84 19.10 11.24
C SER A 77 22.61 18.27 11.60
N ASP A 78 22.35 18.13 12.90
CA ASP A 78 21.10 17.56 13.43
C ASP A 78 20.11 18.65 13.87
N ASP A 79 20.47 19.93 13.70
CA ASP A 79 19.62 21.07 14.02
C ASP A 79 18.64 21.33 12.86
N GLU A 80 17.38 20.90 13.03
CA GLU A 80 16.35 21.09 12.01
C GLU A 80 16.10 22.56 11.66
N ALA A 81 16.29 23.49 12.60
CA ALA A 81 16.09 24.92 12.32
C ALA A 81 17.21 25.46 11.42
N ASP A 82 18.45 25.04 11.65
CA ASP A 82 19.59 25.34 10.78
C ASP A 82 19.38 24.75 9.38
N ILE A 83 18.98 23.48 9.29
CA ILE A 83 18.71 22.83 7.99
C ILE A 83 17.56 23.55 7.28
N LEU A 84 16.46 23.83 7.97
CA LEU A 84 15.30 24.55 7.43
C LEU A 84 15.71 25.92 6.89
N ALA A 85 16.54 26.67 7.62
CA ALA A 85 17.04 27.96 7.15
C ALA A 85 17.89 27.85 5.88
N ARG A 86 18.67 26.77 5.73
CA ARG A 86 19.51 26.54 4.53
C ARG A 86 18.70 26.10 3.31
N VAL A 87 17.63 25.34 3.51
CA VAL A 87 16.81 24.81 2.40
C VAL A 87 15.65 25.73 2.03
N THR A 88 15.28 26.68 2.90
CA THR A 88 14.20 27.63 2.62
C THR A 88 14.66 28.61 1.55
N GLY A 89 14.07 28.49 0.36
CA GLY A 89 14.30 29.42 -0.74
C GLY A 89 13.71 30.79 -0.49
N PRO A 90 14.21 31.86 -1.15
CA PRO A 90 13.72 33.23 -0.98
C PRO A 90 12.26 33.43 -1.40
N ARG A 91 11.68 32.46 -2.12
CA ARG A 91 10.29 32.50 -2.61
C ARG A 91 9.30 31.91 -1.63
N TRP A 92 9.77 31.08 -0.70
CA TRP A 92 8.89 30.42 0.26
C TRP A 92 8.83 31.22 1.55
N ARG A 93 7.62 31.46 2.04
CA ARG A 93 7.40 32.12 3.33
C ARG A 93 6.71 31.12 4.25
N LEU A 94 7.38 30.77 5.34
CA LEU A 94 6.79 29.96 6.40
C LEU A 94 5.68 30.76 7.08
N SER A 95 4.52 30.12 7.26
CA SER A 95 3.34 30.69 7.91
C SER A 95 3.56 30.92 9.41
N ASP A 96 4.32 30.06 10.07
CA ASP A 96 4.81 30.23 11.44
C ASP A 96 6.29 29.81 11.51
N PRO A 97 7.24 30.74 11.33
CA PRO A 97 8.67 30.42 11.33
C PRO A 97 9.19 29.88 12.66
N VAL A 98 8.47 30.12 13.77
CA VAL A 98 8.90 29.75 15.13
C VAL A 98 8.59 28.28 15.42
N ASN A 99 7.48 27.76 14.89
CA ASN A 99 7.05 26.36 15.06
C ASN A 99 7.14 25.53 13.77
N ALA A 100 7.78 26.04 12.72
CA ALA A 100 7.94 25.32 11.47
C ALA A 100 8.86 24.11 11.65
N THR A 101 8.35 22.92 11.35
CA THR A 101 9.17 21.70 11.26
C THR A 101 9.59 21.45 9.81
N LEU A 102 10.68 20.71 9.61
CA LEU A 102 11.08 20.29 8.25
C LEU A 102 10.00 19.45 7.58
N GLU A 103 9.33 18.57 8.32
CA GLU A 103 8.24 17.75 7.79
C GLU A 103 7.07 18.62 7.29
N ALA A 104 6.64 19.61 8.07
CA ALA A 104 5.57 20.53 7.67
C ALA A 104 5.97 21.35 6.45
N PHE A 105 7.21 21.86 6.42
CA PHE A 105 7.74 22.59 5.27
C PHE A 105 7.72 21.73 4.00
N VAL A 106 8.22 20.50 4.04
CA VAL A 106 8.24 19.58 2.90
C VAL A 106 6.81 19.26 2.42
N ARG A 107 5.90 19.00 3.36
CA ARG A 107 4.48 18.73 3.08
C ARG A 107 3.80 19.89 2.36
N ASP A 108 4.19 21.12 2.66
CA ASP A 108 3.54 22.31 2.10
C ASP A 108 4.18 22.75 0.77
N VAL A 109 5.52 22.71 0.66
CA VAL A 109 6.25 23.11 -0.56
C VAL A 109 5.97 22.15 -1.70
N ARG A 110 6.02 20.84 -1.44
CA ARG A 110 6.04 19.84 -2.52
C ARG A 110 4.77 19.88 -3.40
N PRO A 111 3.54 19.85 -2.85
CA PRO A 111 2.34 19.98 -3.66
C PRO A 111 2.24 21.33 -4.38
N ALA A 112 2.70 22.41 -3.74
CA ALA A 112 2.65 23.74 -4.35
C ALA A 112 3.58 23.86 -5.57
N VAL A 113 4.76 23.27 -5.49
CA VAL A 113 5.71 23.23 -6.62
C VAL A 113 5.22 22.28 -7.71
N TRP A 114 4.64 21.13 -7.36
CA TRP A 114 4.01 20.25 -8.37
C TRP A 114 2.88 20.93 -9.14
N ALA A 115 2.11 21.80 -8.47
CA ALA A 115 1.07 22.59 -9.12
C ALA A 115 1.64 23.70 -10.03
N LYS A 116 2.84 24.22 -9.73
CA LYS A 116 3.49 25.32 -10.46
C LYS A 116 5.02 25.08 -10.52
N PRO A 117 5.52 24.19 -11.40
CA PRO A 117 6.92 23.77 -11.38
C PRO A 117 7.86 24.76 -12.08
N HIS A 118 7.35 25.66 -12.92
CA HIS A 118 8.14 26.68 -13.63
C HIS A 118 8.57 27.82 -12.72
N ILE A 119 9.57 27.54 -11.87
CA ILE A 119 10.04 28.47 -10.86
C ILE A 119 11.57 28.59 -10.92
N GLY A 120 12.11 29.80 -10.80
CA GLY A 120 13.56 30.01 -10.60
C GLY A 120 14.34 29.64 -11.85
N PRO A 121 15.35 28.75 -11.78
CA PRO A 121 16.07 28.29 -12.98
C PRO A 121 15.15 27.68 -14.05
N PHE A 122 13.98 27.17 -13.66
CA PHE A 122 12.99 26.56 -14.55
C PHE A 122 11.88 27.53 -15.00
N ALA A 123 11.95 28.83 -14.69
CA ALA A 123 10.85 29.75 -14.97
C ALA A 123 10.52 29.88 -16.47
N ASN A 124 11.54 29.76 -17.33
CA ASN A 124 11.42 30.02 -18.76
C ASN A 124 11.65 28.78 -19.63
N VAL A 125 11.73 27.59 -19.04
CA VAL A 125 11.91 26.35 -19.81
C VAL A 125 10.61 26.01 -20.55
N PRO A 126 10.65 25.52 -21.80
CA PRO A 126 9.46 25.20 -22.58
C PRO A 126 8.85 23.84 -22.19
N TRP A 127 9.32 23.22 -21.11
CA TRP A 127 8.95 21.86 -20.73
C TRP A 127 7.54 21.83 -20.12
N THR A 128 6.68 20.98 -20.66
CA THR A 128 5.40 20.66 -20.02
C THR A 128 5.63 19.61 -18.93
N ALA A 129 5.06 19.84 -17.75
CA ALA A 129 4.97 18.88 -16.67
C ALA A 129 3.74 19.20 -15.83
N VAL A 130 2.79 18.28 -15.77
CA VAL A 130 1.50 18.46 -15.09
C VAL A 130 1.31 17.33 -14.09
N HIS A 131 1.02 17.69 -12.84
CA HIS A 131 0.70 16.71 -11.79
C HIS A 131 -0.76 16.30 -11.92
N ILE A 132 -1.02 15.00 -11.86
CA ILE A 132 -2.37 14.43 -11.97
C ILE A 132 -2.87 14.06 -10.57
N ALA A 133 -2.15 13.17 -9.88
CA ALA A 133 -2.55 12.68 -8.57
C ALA A 133 -1.37 12.09 -7.80
N THR A 134 -1.39 12.22 -6.48
CA THR A 134 -0.43 11.59 -5.57
C THR A 134 -0.97 10.26 -5.07
N HIS A 135 -0.12 9.24 -5.01
CA HIS A 135 -0.50 7.95 -4.45
C HIS A 135 -0.79 8.11 -2.94
N PRO A 136 -1.94 7.62 -2.45
CA PRO A 136 -2.47 7.95 -1.12
C PRO A 136 -1.67 7.29 0.01
N GLU A 137 -0.99 6.18 -0.30
CA GLU A 137 -0.19 5.40 0.65
C GLU A 137 1.32 5.58 0.45
N MET A 138 1.73 6.16 -0.68
CA MET A 138 3.14 6.34 -1.03
C MET A 138 3.31 7.75 -1.57
N THR A 139 3.36 8.74 -0.70
CA THR A 139 3.23 10.16 -1.09
C THR A 139 4.36 10.71 -1.96
N LEU A 140 5.44 9.94 -2.15
CA LEU A 140 6.51 10.21 -3.13
C LEU A 140 6.20 9.65 -4.52
N CYS A 141 5.24 8.74 -4.63
CA CYS A 141 4.75 8.19 -5.89
C CYS A 141 3.58 9.05 -6.36
N PHE A 142 3.61 9.51 -7.59
CA PHE A 142 2.52 10.28 -8.19
C PHE A 142 2.43 9.98 -9.69
N TYR A 143 1.29 10.35 -10.27
CA TYR A 143 1.07 10.38 -11.70
C TYR A 143 1.29 11.81 -12.21
N SER A 144 2.02 11.96 -13.30
CA SER A 144 2.23 13.22 -14.00
C SER A 144 2.23 13.00 -15.51
N HIS A 145 2.16 14.07 -16.30
CA HIS A 145 2.34 13.97 -17.75
C HIS A 145 3.14 15.14 -18.31
N ASP A 146 3.86 14.89 -19.41
CA ASP A 146 4.58 15.91 -20.20
C ASP A 146 3.76 16.42 -21.40
N GLY A 147 2.51 15.96 -21.52
CA GLY A 147 1.64 16.29 -22.66
C GLY A 147 1.71 15.27 -23.79
N GLU A 148 2.63 14.30 -23.73
CA GLU A 148 2.77 13.19 -24.68
C GLU A 148 2.67 11.82 -24.01
N HIS A 149 3.13 11.70 -22.77
CA HIS A 149 3.10 10.47 -21.98
C HIS A 149 2.66 10.76 -20.55
N VAL A 150 1.95 9.80 -19.96
CA VAL A 150 1.73 9.77 -18.51
C VAL A 150 2.86 8.98 -17.86
N TYR A 151 3.33 9.42 -16.69
CA TYR A 151 4.42 8.86 -15.93
C TYR A 151 3.96 8.37 -14.55
N PHE A 152 4.60 7.32 -14.06
CA PHE A 152 4.55 6.89 -12.68
C PHE A 152 5.95 6.45 -12.25
N LEU A 153 6.44 6.95 -11.11
CA LEU A 153 7.81 6.70 -10.64
C LEU A 153 8.89 7.04 -11.69
N GLY A 154 8.71 8.15 -12.42
CA GLY A 154 9.66 8.61 -13.44
C GLY A 154 9.68 7.77 -14.72
N LYS A 155 8.74 6.83 -14.88
CA LYS A 155 8.66 5.96 -16.06
C LYS A 155 7.32 6.14 -16.76
N PRO A 156 7.31 6.20 -18.11
CA PRO A 156 6.06 6.26 -18.84
C PRO A 156 5.23 4.99 -18.58
N LEU A 157 3.92 5.14 -18.55
CA LEU A 157 3.00 4.02 -18.38
C LEU A 157 3.20 3.02 -19.52
N ALA A 158 3.36 1.76 -19.14
CA ALA A 158 3.63 0.69 -20.09
C ALA A 158 2.84 -0.56 -19.75
N THR A 159 2.50 -1.32 -20.79
CA THR A 159 1.87 -2.62 -20.69
C THR A 159 2.80 -3.65 -20.04
N LYS A 160 2.25 -4.82 -19.73
CA LYS A 160 3.03 -5.94 -19.19
C LYS A 160 4.27 -6.27 -20.04
N ASP A 161 4.18 -6.10 -21.36
CA ASP A 161 5.26 -6.41 -22.32
C ASP A 161 6.12 -5.18 -22.66
N ARG A 162 6.06 -4.13 -21.83
CA ARG A 162 6.83 -2.88 -21.96
C ARG A 162 6.51 -2.06 -23.21
N GLN A 163 5.33 -2.27 -23.79
CA GLN A 163 4.84 -1.38 -24.84
C GLN A 163 4.24 -0.12 -24.20
N PRO A 164 4.38 1.07 -24.80
CA PRO A 164 3.68 2.27 -24.35
C PRO A 164 2.18 2.01 -24.21
N LEU A 165 1.57 2.55 -23.17
CA LEU A 165 0.11 2.54 -23.02
C LEU A 165 -0.47 3.75 -23.75
N ASP A 166 -1.37 3.50 -24.69
CA ASP A 166 -2.14 4.56 -25.35
C ASP A 166 -3.20 5.07 -24.39
N VAL A 167 -3.05 6.33 -23.96
CA VAL A 167 -3.91 6.97 -22.95
C VAL A 167 -4.35 8.33 -23.47
N ASP A 168 -5.62 8.68 -23.27
CA ASP A 168 -6.08 10.06 -23.48
C ASP A 168 -5.66 10.92 -22.28
N ILE A 169 -4.53 11.60 -22.43
CA ILE A 169 -3.90 12.43 -21.40
C ILE A 169 -4.84 13.54 -20.93
N ALA A 170 -5.64 14.11 -21.84
CA ALA A 170 -6.49 15.27 -21.53
C ALA A 170 -7.61 14.93 -20.54
N THR A 171 -8.02 13.67 -20.48
CA THR A 171 -9.09 13.17 -19.61
C THR A 171 -8.60 12.15 -18.59
N PHE A 172 -7.29 11.94 -18.49
CA PHE A 172 -6.69 10.95 -17.61
C PHE A 172 -6.87 11.32 -16.13
N GLU A 173 -7.40 10.38 -15.36
CA GLU A 173 -7.75 10.56 -13.95
C GLU A 173 -7.39 9.31 -13.14
N TRP A 174 -6.97 9.54 -11.90
CA TRP A 174 -6.80 8.47 -10.92
C TRP A 174 -8.07 8.29 -10.10
N LEU A 175 -8.64 7.08 -10.12
CA LEU A 175 -9.91 6.76 -9.46
C LEU A 175 -9.77 6.29 -8.01
N GLY A 176 -8.55 5.99 -7.57
CA GLY A 176 -8.29 5.43 -6.25
C GLY A 176 -7.61 4.07 -6.31
N GLY A 177 -6.76 3.81 -5.32
CA GLY A 177 -5.97 2.59 -5.24
C GLY A 177 -5.18 2.33 -6.53
N ARG A 178 -5.45 1.18 -7.16
CA ARG A 178 -4.75 0.70 -8.36
C ARG A 178 -5.54 0.94 -9.66
N TRP A 179 -6.55 1.80 -9.63
CA TRP A 179 -7.47 2.03 -10.75
C TRP A 179 -7.35 3.44 -11.29
N LEU A 180 -7.34 3.55 -12.63
CA LEU A 180 -7.22 4.80 -13.38
C LEU A 180 -8.22 4.79 -14.53
N LYS A 181 -8.50 5.95 -15.10
CA LYS A 181 -9.34 6.08 -16.29
C LYS A 181 -8.84 7.18 -17.20
N ASP A 182 -9.33 7.15 -18.42
CA ASP A 182 -9.51 8.33 -19.25
C ASP A 182 -10.96 8.38 -19.75
N GLY A 183 -11.26 9.19 -20.76
CA GLY A 183 -12.60 9.35 -21.33
C GLY A 183 -13.15 8.09 -21.99
N ALA A 184 -12.30 7.15 -22.41
CA ALA A 184 -12.69 5.96 -23.18
C ALA A 184 -12.39 4.64 -22.46
N HIS A 185 -11.42 4.61 -21.54
CA HIS A 185 -10.88 3.39 -20.98
C HIS A 185 -10.74 3.44 -19.46
N ILE A 186 -10.80 2.26 -18.86
CA ILE A 186 -10.36 2.01 -17.50
C ILE A 186 -9.04 1.24 -17.53
N TYR A 187 -8.11 1.60 -16.66
CA TYR A 187 -6.83 0.96 -16.50
C TYR A 187 -6.66 0.38 -15.09
N GLY A 188 -6.12 -0.83 -15.01
CA GLY A 188 -5.65 -1.43 -13.76
C GLY A 188 -4.12 -1.43 -13.70
N GLN A 189 -3.57 -1.10 -12.54
CA GLN A 189 -2.13 -1.25 -12.27
C GLN A 189 -1.85 -2.67 -11.78
N GLY A 190 -1.15 -3.49 -12.55
CA GLY A 190 -0.65 -4.82 -12.18
C GLY A 190 0.78 -4.77 -11.59
N GLU A 191 1.22 -5.87 -10.97
CA GLU A 191 2.58 -6.03 -10.46
C GLU A 191 3.12 -7.40 -10.89
N LEU A 192 4.40 -7.45 -11.29
CA LEU A 192 5.09 -8.67 -11.73
C LEU A 192 6.34 -8.90 -10.87
N GLY A 193 6.45 -10.10 -10.28
CA GLY A 193 7.65 -10.53 -9.55
C GLY A 193 7.54 -10.51 -8.02
N GLY A 194 6.36 -10.29 -7.45
CA GLY A 194 6.17 -10.19 -6.00
C GLY A 194 6.54 -8.81 -5.45
N PRO A 195 6.67 -8.64 -4.12
CA PRO A 195 6.95 -7.35 -3.48
C PRO A 195 8.24 -6.70 -4.00
N GLY A 196 8.14 -5.45 -4.46
CA GLY A 196 9.25 -4.75 -5.15
C GLY A 196 9.34 -5.10 -6.63
N GLY A 197 8.31 -5.77 -7.16
CA GLY A 197 8.19 -6.18 -8.55
C GLY A 197 7.95 -5.00 -9.49
N ARG A 198 7.99 -5.27 -10.78
CA ARG A 198 7.72 -4.26 -11.81
C ARG A 198 6.22 -4.01 -11.89
N VAL A 199 5.81 -2.75 -11.73
CA VAL A 199 4.45 -2.31 -12.04
C VAL A 199 4.22 -2.19 -13.55
N TYR A 200 3.00 -2.46 -13.99
CA TYR A 200 2.55 -2.29 -15.36
C TYR A 200 1.07 -1.93 -15.38
N TRP A 201 0.55 -1.45 -16.51
CA TRP A 201 -0.85 -1.09 -16.66
C TRP A 201 -1.50 -1.92 -17.76
N TYR A 202 -2.80 -2.13 -17.66
CA TYR A 202 -3.57 -2.84 -18.66
C TYR A 202 -4.98 -2.25 -18.74
N VAL A 203 -5.56 -2.28 -19.95
CA VAL A 203 -6.94 -1.87 -20.18
C VAL A 203 -7.90 -2.92 -19.62
N VAL A 204 -8.89 -2.49 -18.84
CA VAL A 204 -9.98 -3.34 -18.36
C VAL A 204 -11.03 -3.46 -19.45
N ASN A 205 -10.95 -4.52 -20.25
CA ASN A 205 -11.84 -4.70 -21.39
C ASN A 205 -13.31 -4.75 -20.98
N GLY A 206 -14.13 -3.92 -21.64
CA GLY A 206 -15.58 -3.87 -21.44
C GLY A 206 -16.03 -3.14 -20.17
N ALA A 207 -15.12 -2.51 -19.43
CA ALA A 207 -15.48 -1.62 -18.34
C ALA A 207 -16.09 -0.32 -18.89
N ASP A 208 -17.13 0.18 -18.21
CA ASP A 208 -17.77 1.45 -18.52
C ASP A 208 -17.11 2.60 -17.73
N PRO A 209 -16.31 3.49 -18.36
CA PRO A 209 -15.64 4.57 -17.66
C PRO A 209 -16.58 5.60 -17.03
N ALA A 210 -17.82 5.71 -17.52
CA ALA A 210 -18.78 6.69 -17.02
C ALA A 210 -19.33 6.31 -15.63
N THR A 211 -19.41 5.01 -15.33
CA THR A 211 -19.99 4.49 -14.08
C THR A 211 -18.99 3.72 -13.22
N PHE A 212 -17.72 3.63 -13.64
CA PHE A 212 -16.69 2.90 -12.92
C PHE A 212 -16.38 3.52 -11.56
N GLN A 213 -16.32 2.65 -10.55
CA GLN A 213 -16.05 2.97 -9.15
C GLN A 213 -14.99 2.02 -8.61
N ALA A 214 -13.84 2.57 -8.23
CA ALA A 214 -12.86 1.85 -7.42
C ALA A 214 -13.42 1.60 -6.01
N LEU A 215 -13.47 0.34 -5.57
CA LEU A 215 -13.97 -0.01 -4.24
C LEU A 215 -12.83 -0.19 -3.24
N ASN A 216 -11.73 -0.81 -3.67
CA ASN A 216 -10.49 -0.89 -2.90
C ASN A 216 -9.28 -1.11 -3.83
N LEU A 217 -8.12 -1.48 -3.27
CA LEU A 217 -6.90 -1.72 -4.07
C LEU A 217 -7.04 -2.85 -5.11
N ARG A 218 -8.04 -3.73 -4.97
CA ARG A 218 -8.17 -4.97 -5.74
C ARG A 218 -9.48 -5.13 -6.48
N TYR A 219 -10.55 -4.51 -6.00
CA TYR A 219 -11.88 -4.62 -6.55
C TYR A 219 -12.42 -3.26 -6.97
N ALA A 220 -13.24 -3.30 -8.01
CA ALA A 220 -13.99 -2.18 -8.53
C ALA A 220 -15.31 -2.68 -9.10
N LYS A 221 -16.19 -1.77 -9.49
CA LYS A 221 -17.42 -2.08 -10.23
C LYS A 221 -17.73 -0.98 -11.22
N ASP A 222 -18.56 -1.26 -12.20
CA ASP A 222 -19.28 -0.25 -12.97
C ASP A 222 -20.80 -0.52 -12.85
N ALA A 223 -21.64 0.03 -13.72
CA ALA A 223 -23.07 -0.24 -13.70
C ALA A 223 -23.46 -1.69 -14.07
N PHE A 224 -22.54 -2.48 -14.63
CA PHE A 224 -22.83 -3.78 -15.26
C PHE A 224 -22.08 -4.95 -14.64
N ASN A 225 -20.88 -4.74 -14.08
CA ASN A 225 -20.03 -5.81 -13.56
C ASN A 225 -19.21 -5.37 -12.34
N GLY A 226 -18.77 -6.37 -11.57
CA GLY A 226 -17.61 -6.22 -10.68
C GLY A 226 -16.32 -6.54 -11.42
N TYR A 227 -15.19 -6.07 -10.88
CA TYR A 227 -13.86 -6.28 -11.44
C TYR A 227 -12.86 -6.65 -10.35
N TYR A 228 -11.87 -7.44 -10.73
CA TYR A 228 -10.70 -7.72 -9.92
C TYR A 228 -9.42 -7.29 -10.64
N ILE A 229 -8.42 -6.79 -9.90
CA ILE A 229 -7.20 -6.10 -10.37
C ILE A 229 -6.25 -6.92 -11.26
N THR A 230 -6.63 -8.14 -11.62
CA THR A 230 -5.95 -8.91 -12.68
C THR A 230 -6.67 -8.79 -14.03
N GLY A 231 -7.54 -7.80 -14.19
CA GLY A 231 -8.40 -7.62 -15.37
C GLY A 231 -9.56 -8.60 -15.46
N LYS A 232 -9.87 -9.31 -14.37
CA LYS A 232 -10.95 -10.30 -14.35
C LYS A 232 -12.28 -9.61 -14.13
N THR A 233 -13.21 -9.78 -15.07
CA THR A 233 -14.61 -9.39 -14.92
C THR A 233 -15.36 -10.41 -14.04
N LEU A 234 -16.01 -9.91 -13.01
CA LEU A 234 -16.89 -10.64 -12.10
C LEU A 234 -18.33 -10.34 -12.52
N ARG A 235 -18.83 -11.15 -13.47
CA ARG A 235 -20.22 -11.03 -13.97
C ARG A 235 -21.19 -11.36 -12.83
N THR A 236 -21.73 -10.32 -12.22
CA THR A 236 -22.73 -10.39 -11.16
C THR A 236 -24.08 -9.91 -11.69
N LYS A 237 -25.17 -10.45 -11.14
CA LYS A 237 -26.53 -10.00 -11.44
C LYS A 237 -27.02 -8.92 -10.47
N SER A 238 -26.23 -8.60 -9.45
CA SER A 238 -26.57 -7.69 -8.35
C SER A 238 -25.42 -6.71 -8.09
N VAL A 239 -25.03 -5.98 -9.14
CA VAL A 239 -23.91 -5.02 -9.12
C VAL A 239 -24.13 -3.90 -8.09
N ASP A 240 -25.39 -3.52 -7.87
CA ASP A 240 -25.82 -2.59 -6.84
C ASP A 240 -25.46 -3.06 -5.42
N ARG A 241 -25.40 -4.38 -5.20
CA ARG A 241 -24.98 -5.02 -3.96
C ARG A 241 -23.52 -5.47 -3.96
N PHE A 242 -22.76 -5.19 -5.02
CA PHE A 242 -21.34 -5.54 -5.07
C PHE A 242 -20.55 -4.62 -4.14
N GLU A 243 -19.97 -5.19 -3.09
CA GLU A 243 -19.28 -4.49 -2.01
C GLU A 243 -18.06 -5.26 -1.47
N ILE A 244 -17.22 -4.56 -0.70
CA ILE A 244 -16.08 -5.15 -0.01
C ILE A 244 -16.54 -5.80 1.29
N VAL A 245 -16.11 -7.04 1.53
CA VAL A 245 -16.19 -7.63 2.87
C VAL A 245 -14.85 -7.32 3.57
N PRO A 246 -14.81 -6.57 4.68
CA PRO A 246 -13.56 -6.24 5.32
C PRO A 246 -12.92 -7.49 5.95
N GLU A 247 -11.61 -7.65 5.75
CA GLU A 247 -10.80 -8.51 6.64
C GLU A 247 -10.70 -7.84 8.02
N VAL A 248 -10.54 -8.62 9.09
CA VAL A 248 -10.40 -8.09 10.44
C VAL A 248 -8.96 -8.25 10.91
N ARG A 249 -8.29 -7.11 11.14
CA ARG A 249 -6.98 -7.10 11.79
C ARG A 249 -7.16 -7.13 13.29
N LEU A 250 -6.63 -8.19 13.91
CA LEU A 250 -6.56 -8.32 15.37
C LEU A 250 -5.25 -7.68 15.87
N ASN A 251 -5.35 -6.51 16.51
CA ASN A 251 -4.20 -5.79 17.04
C ASN A 251 -4.08 -5.98 18.55
N PHE A 252 -3.23 -6.92 18.95
CA PHE A 252 -3.01 -7.25 20.37
C PHE A 252 -2.22 -6.18 21.14
N ARG A 253 -1.62 -5.20 20.46
CA ARG A 253 -0.84 -4.13 21.12
C ARG A 253 -1.72 -3.03 21.72
N ASP A 254 -2.78 -2.64 21.02
CA ASP A 254 -3.71 -1.58 21.42
C ASP A 254 -5.14 -2.10 21.64
N ILE A 255 -5.34 -3.42 21.57
CA ILE A 255 -6.59 -4.12 21.88
C ILE A 255 -7.70 -3.80 20.86
N SER A 256 -7.35 -3.42 19.62
CA SER A 256 -8.33 -3.11 18.57
C SER A 256 -8.63 -4.29 17.63
N GLN A 257 -9.81 -4.27 17.02
CA GLN A 257 -10.21 -5.12 15.91
C GLN A 257 -10.56 -4.24 14.72
N ASP A 258 -9.61 -4.06 13.81
CA ASP A 258 -9.73 -3.05 12.77
C ASP A 258 -10.23 -3.67 11.45
N PRO A 259 -11.38 -3.22 10.91
CA PRO A 259 -11.84 -3.67 9.60
C PRO A 259 -11.00 -3.07 8.47
N LEU A 260 -10.40 -3.94 7.66
CA LEU A 260 -9.47 -3.60 6.58
C LEU A 260 -10.16 -3.52 5.21
N TYR A 261 -10.98 -2.49 4.97
CA TYR A 261 -11.65 -2.34 3.66
C TYR A 261 -10.67 -2.14 2.49
N LYS A 262 -9.66 -1.27 2.66
CA LYS A 262 -8.74 -0.86 1.59
C LYS A 262 -7.92 -2.02 1.04
N THR A 263 -7.46 -2.89 1.93
CA THR A 263 -6.59 -4.03 1.60
C THR A 263 -7.34 -5.34 1.55
N SER A 264 -8.67 -5.36 1.71
CA SER A 264 -9.42 -6.61 1.71
C SER A 264 -9.25 -7.39 0.40
N VAL A 265 -9.06 -8.69 0.54
CA VAL A 265 -9.08 -9.66 -0.57
C VAL A 265 -10.46 -10.27 -0.82
N PHE A 266 -11.46 -9.88 0.00
CA PHE A 266 -12.84 -10.33 -0.10
C PHE A 266 -13.76 -9.24 -0.68
N ALA A 267 -14.67 -9.69 -1.54
CA ALA A 267 -15.82 -8.91 -1.98
C ALA A 267 -17.04 -9.83 -2.03
N ARG A 268 -18.24 -9.27 -2.06
CA ARG A 268 -19.46 -10.05 -2.26
C ARG A 268 -20.46 -9.30 -3.13
N ASP A 269 -21.36 -10.05 -3.71
CA ASP A 269 -22.63 -9.55 -4.24
C ASP A 269 -23.80 -10.21 -3.49
N ALA A 270 -25.03 -10.07 -3.99
CA ALA A 270 -26.21 -10.65 -3.32
C ALA A 270 -26.26 -12.19 -3.35
N GLU A 271 -25.39 -12.86 -4.12
CA GLU A 271 -25.42 -14.32 -4.33
C GLU A 271 -24.09 -15.00 -3.96
N HIS A 272 -22.95 -14.33 -4.15
CA HIS A 272 -21.63 -14.92 -4.10
C HIS A 272 -20.66 -14.09 -3.27
N VAL A 273 -19.73 -14.82 -2.64
CA VAL A 273 -18.52 -14.25 -2.04
C VAL A 273 -17.35 -14.52 -2.97
N TYR A 274 -16.46 -13.54 -3.11
CA TYR A 274 -15.26 -13.59 -3.92
C TYR A 274 -14.03 -13.47 -3.02
N PHE A 275 -13.06 -14.36 -3.22
CA PHE A 275 -11.74 -14.36 -2.58
C PHE A 275 -10.68 -14.29 -3.68
N TYR A 276 -9.85 -13.25 -3.69
CA TYR A 276 -8.90 -12.96 -4.78
C TYR A 276 -9.54 -13.01 -6.17
N GLY A 277 -10.75 -12.45 -6.32
CA GLY A 277 -11.50 -12.43 -7.56
C GLY A 277 -12.05 -13.79 -8.01
N ALA A 278 -11.89 -14.86 -7.24
CA ALA A 278 -12.51 -16.16 -7.48
C ALA A 278 -13.71 -16.37 -6.57
N ARG A 279 -14.77 -17.02 -7.06
CA ARG A 279 -15.92 -17.36 -6.22
C ARG A 279 -15.47 -18.34 -5.11
N LEU A 280 -15.74 -17.98 -3.86
CA LEU A 280 -15.60 -18.87 -2.72
C LEU A 280 -16.79 -19.82 -2.72
N ARG A 281 -16.58 -21.05 -3.21
CA ARG A 281 -17.67 -22.02 -3.41
C ARG A 281 -18.31 -22.38 -2.07
N GLY A 282 -19.64 -22.41 -2.06
CA GLY A 282 -20.44 -22.77 -0.88
C GLY A 282 -20.70 -21.62 0.10
N ALA A 283 -19.89 -20.56 0.06
CA ALA A 283 -20.05 -19.43 0.96
C ALA A 283 -21.29 -18.59 0.62
N ARG A 284 -22.09 -18.31 1.65
CA ARG A 284 -23.24 -17.41 1.54
C ARG A 284 -22.82 -15.95 1.65
N PRO A 285 -23.61 -15.01 1.11
CA PRO A 285 -23.35 -13.57 1.24
C PRO A 285 -23.22 -13.06 2.69
N SER A 286 -23.75 -13.80 3.69
CA SER A 286 -23.55 -13.51 5.13
C SER A 286 -22.10 -13.70 5.62
N PHE A 287 -21.20 -14.16 4.74
CA PHE A 287 -19.78 -14.30 5.06
C PHE A 287 -19.18 -13.04 5.69
N ARG A 288 -18.43 -13.26 6.76
CA ARG A 288 -17.62 -12.28 7.46
C ARG A 288 -16.26 -12.89 7.80
N ASP A 289 -15.24 -12.04 7.80
CA ASP A 289 -13.94 -12.38 8.34
C ASP A 289 -13.99 -12.36 9.88
N LEU A 290 -13.30 -13.31 10.51
CA LEU A 290 -13.17 -13.41 11.97
C LEU A 290 -11.77 -12.97 12.46
N GLY A 291 -10.86 -12.62 11.54
CA GLY A 291 -9.46 -12.42 11.80
C GLY A 291 -8.67 -13.73 11.89
N ASN A 292 -7.34 -13.59 12.00
CA ASN A 292 -6.40 -14.70 12.14
C ASN A 292 -6.55 -15.81 11.07
N GLY A 293 -6.90 -15.44 9.84
CA GLY A 293 -7.04 -16.38 8.72
C GLY A 293 -8.39 -17.12 8.65
N TYR A 294 -9.33 -16.86 9.57
CA TYR A 294 -10.63 -17.54 9.62
C TYR A 294 -11.78 -16.66 9.16
N GLY A 295 -12.77 -17.26 8.51
CA GLY A 295 -14.02 -16.60 8.14
C GLY A 295 -15.21 -17.55 8.25
N THR A 296 -16.42 -17.00 8.37
CA THR A 296 -17.66 -17.79 8.46
C THR A 296 -18.82 -17.05 7.84
N ASP A 297 -19.81 -17.79 7.35
CA ASP A 297 -21.11 -17.28 6.91
C ASP A 297 -22.24 -17.63 7.89
N GLY A 298 -21.89 -18.18 9.06
CA GLY A 298 -22.81 -18.69 10.08
C GLY A 298 -23.23 -20.15 9.91
N VAL A 299 -22.86 -20.79 8.80
CA VAL A 299 -23.16 -22.22 8.52
C VAL A 299 -21.88 -23.01 8.30
N GLN A 300 -20.90 -22.40 7.65
CA GLN A 300 -19.60 -23.00 7.34
C GLN A 300 -18.47 -22.10 7.86
N VAL A 301 -17.30 -22.70 8.04
CA VAL A 301 -16.09 -22.02 8.49
C VAL A 301 -14.96 -22.32 7.52
N TRP A 302 -14.22 -21.29 7.15
CA TRP A 302 -13.07 -21.40 6.25
C TRP A 302 -11.80 -20.93 6.94
N PHE A 303 -10.69 -21.56 6.58
CA PHE A 303 -9.35 -21.06 6.79
C PHE A 303 -8.80 -20.58 5.44
N HIS A 304 -8.90 -19.27 5.18
CA HIS A 304 -8.75 -18.71 3.85
C HIS A 304 -7.27 -18.57 3.40
N ASP A 305 -6.33 -18.49 4.34
CA ASP A 305 -4.89 -18.51 4.04
C ASP A 305 -4.46 -19.78 3.30
N ALA A 306 -5.13 -20.91 3.58
CA ALA A 306 -4.94 -22.17 2.88
C ALA A 306 -6.08 -22.52 1.91
N LYS A 307 -7.02 -21.60 1.65
CA LYS A 307 -8.23 -21.82 0.81
C LYS A 307 -9.03 -23.07 1.25
N LEU A 308 -9.09 -23.30 2.55
CA LEU A 308 -9.64 -24.52 3.13
C LEU A 308 -11.05 -24.28 3.70
N LEU A 309 -12.00 -25.14 3.36
CA LEU A 309 -13.24 -25.32 4.13
C LEU A 309 -12.93 -26.25 5.30
N ILE A 310 -13.30 -25.86 6.52
CA ILE A 310 -13.11 -26.70 7.72
C ILE A 310 -14.32 -27.61 7.85
N GLU A 311 -14.13 -28.89 7.52
CA GLU A 311 -15.17 -29.90 7.66
C GLU A 311 -15.51 -30.15 9.14
N ASP A 312 -16.79 -30.37 9.42
CA ASP A 312 -17.34 -30.65 10.76
C ASP A 312 -17.10 -29.58 11.84
N ALA A 313 -16.72 -28.35 11.45
CA ALA A 313 -16.66 -27.23 12.38
C ALA A 313 -18.06 -26.86 12.90
N ASP A 314 -18.20 -26.62 14.20
CA ASP A 314 -19.42 -26.06 14.76
C ASP A 314 -19.44 -24.55 14.53
N ALA A 315 -19.89 -24.16 13.33
CA ALA A 315 -19.94 -22.77 12.88
C ALA A 315 -20.73 -21.84 13.83
N ALA A 316 -21.71 -22.37 14.56
CA ALA A 316 -22.51 -21.59 15.49
C ALA A 316 -21.74 -21.16 16.75
N THR A 317 -20.71 -21.93 17.13
CA THR A 317 -19.89 -21.68 18.32
C THR A 317 -18.42 -21.36 17.99
N PHE A 318 -18.06 -21.31 16.70
CA PHE A 318 -16.70 -21.05 16.26
C PHE A 318 -16.21 -19.65 16.65
N ARG A 319 -15.05 -19.59 17.31
CA ARG A 319 -14.44 -18.37 17.85
C ARG A 319 -12.95 -18.31 17.54
N VAL A 320 -12.48 -17.10 17.25
CA VAL A 320 -11.07 -16.73 17.21
C VAL A 320 -10.79 -15.88 18.45
N PRO A 321 -9.74 -16.15 19.24
CA PRO A 321 -9.35 -15.29 20.35
C PRO A 321 -9.05 -13.88 19.84
N VAL A 322 -9.73 -12.89 20.39
CA VAL A 322 -9.57 -11.49 19.98
C VAL A 322 -8.73 -10.69 20.96
N PRO A 323 -8.20 -9.51 20.57
CA PRO A 323 -7.46 -8.67 21.50
C PRO A 323 -8.26 -8.34 22.76
N GLY A 324 -7.61 -8.42 23.92
CA GLY A 324 -8.24 -8.26 25.23
C GLY A 324 -8.65 -9.59 25.89
N GLU A 325 -8.74 -10.68 25.14
CA GLU A 325 -8.95 -12.03 25.68
C GLU A 325 -7.60 -12.74 25.93
N PRO A 326 -7.51 -13.67 26.89
CA PRO A 326 -6.32 -14.50 27.04
C PRO A 326 -6.07 -15.33 25.79
N HIS A 327 -4.91 -15.11 25.17
CA HIS A 327 -4.54 -15.77 23.92
C HIS A 327 -3.72 -17.04 24.20
N PRO A 328 -4.00 -18.18 23.54
CA PRO A 328 -3.31 -19.46 23.77
C PRO A 328 -1.86 -19.49 23.21
N GLY A 329 -1.25 -18.35 22.92
CA GLY A 329 0.11 -18.27 22.36
C GLY A 329 0.35 -18.94 20.99
N MET A 330 -0.70 -19.40 20.30
CA MET A 330 -0.59 -20.12 19.02
C MET A 330 -1.01 -19.25 17.83
N HIS A 331 -0.19 -19.21 16.78
CA HIS A 331 -0.59 -18.59 15.51
C HIS A 331 -1.74 -19.35 14.85
N TYR A 332 -2.66 -18.62 14.21
CA TYR A 332 -3.78 -19.20 13.47
C TYR A 332 -4.61 -20.17 14.30
N CYS A 333 -4.84 -19.84 15.56
CA CYS A 333 -5.68 -20.62 16.46
C CYS A 333 -7.14 -20.14 16.44
N ALA A 334 -8.03 -21.10 16.64
CA ALA A 334 -9.46 -20.91 16.83
C ALA A 334 -10.01 -22.06 17.66
N VAL A 335 -11.26 -21.95 18.11
CA VAL A 335 -11.93 -22.97 18.91
C VAL A 335 -13.43 -22.96 18.62
N ASP A 336 -14.06 -24.11 18.66
CA ASP A 336 -15.51 -24.23 18.75
C ASP A 336 -15.88 -25.14 19.93
N ARG A 337 -17.17 -25.36 20.15
CA ARG A 337 -17.66 -26.21 21.25
C ARG A 337 -17.05 -27.61 21.24
N LEU A 338 -16.73 -28.14 20.06
CA LEU A 338 -16.31 -29.52 19.85
C LEU A 338 -14.79 -29.69 19.96
N ARG A 339 -13.99 -28.71 19.54
CA ARG A 339 -12.51 -28.82 19.50
C ARG A 339 -11.79 -27.48 19.30
N ALA A 340 -10.47 -27.50 19.50
CA ALA A 340 -9.58 -26.43 19.09
C ALA A 340 -9.05 -26.64 17.66
N TYR A 341 -8.58 -25.56 17.03
CA TYR A 341 -8.02 -25.56 15.69
C TYR A 341 -6.70 -24.80 15.62
N ARG A 342 -5.82 -25.22 14.70
CA ARG A 342 -4.58 -24.53 14.34
C ARG A 342 -4.33 -24.65 12.84
N TYR A 343 -4.12 -23.54 12.15
CA TYR A 343 -4.00 -23.48 10.68
C TYR A 343 -5.17 -24.17 9.95
N GLY A 344 -6.39 -24.01 10.48
CA GLY A 344 -7.60 -24.64 9.94
C GLY A 344 -7.73 -26.14 10.18
N LYS A 345 -6.83 -26.76 10.96
CA LYS A 345 -6.87 -28.20 11.29
C LYS A 345 -7.28 -28.42 12.74
N PRO A 346 -8.08 -29.46 13.05
CA PRO A 346 -8.42 -29.79 14.42
C PRO A 346 -7.16 -30.17 15.21
N VAL A 347 -7.11 -29.74 16.46
CA VAL A 347 -6.05 -30.06 17.43
C VAL A 347 -6.63 -31.05 18.45
N PRO A 348 -5.92 -32.15 18.80
CA PRO A 348 -6.36 -33.06 19.85
C PRO A 348 -6.59 -32.32 21.17
N SER A 349 -7.67 -32.66 21.86
CA SER A 349 -8.09 -31.94 23.07
C SER A 349 -7.05 -32.06 24.19
N GLU A 350 -6.30 -33.17 24.27
CA GLU A 350 -5.22 -33.35 25.24
C GLU A 350 -4.04 -32.39 25.01
N GLU A 351 -3.74 -32.07 23.75
CA GLU A 351 -2.72 -31.08 23.39
C GLU A 351 -3.22 -29.65 23.64
N ALA A 352 -4.50 -29.40 23.37
CA ALA A 352 -5.10 -28.08 23.49
C ALA A 352 -5.45 -27.68 24.93
N PHE A 353 -5.76 -28.64 25.81
CA PHE A 353 -6.40 -28.38 27.11
C PHE A 353 -5.66 -27.36 27.98
N GLU A 354 -4.37 -27.58 28.25
CA GLU A 354 -3.60 -26.67 29.12
C GLU A 354 -3.39 -25.30 28.46
N VAL A 355 -3.23 -25.28 27.14
CA VAL A 355 -2.91 -24.03 26.43
C VAL A 355 -4.13 -23.12 26.31
N TRP A 356 -5.33 -23.69 26.25
CA TRP A 356 -6.60 -22.95 26.21
C TRP A 356 -7.19 -22.63 27.59
N LYS A 357 -6.56 -23.09 28.68
CA LYS A 357 -7.05 -22.90 30.05
C LYS A 357 -7.41 -21.46 30.38
N ALA A 358 -6.47 -20.53 30.16
CA ALA A 358 -6.69 -19.13 30.49
C ALA A 358 -7.86 -18.50 29.69
N PHE A 359 -8.08 -18.95 28.46
CA PHE A 359 -9.19 -18.48 27.63
C PHE A 359 -10.54 -18.95 28.21
N PHE A 360 -10.66 -20.23 28.56
CA PHE A 360 -11.91 -20.77 29.13
C PHE A 360 -12.18 -20.26 30.55
N GLU A 361 -11.15 -20.07 31.38
CA GLU A 361 -11.31 -19.46 32.71
C GLU A 361 -11.77 -18.00 32.64
N PHE A 362 -11.40 -17.28 31.57
CA PHE A 362 -11.86 -15.93 31.31
C PHE A 362 -13.31 -15.89 30.79
N HIS A 363 -13.67 -16.79 29.88
CA HIS A 363 -15.03 -16.90 29.30
C HIS A 363 -15.95 -17.79 30.14
N THR A 364 -16.29 -17.33 31.35
CA THR A 364 -17.18 -18.04 32.29
C THR A 364 -18.64 -18.22 31.80
N ASP A 365 -19.00 -17.54 30.71
CA ASP A 365 -20.26 -17.69 30.00
C ASP A 365 -20.33 -18.96 29.13
N LEU A 366 -19.18 -19.50 28.71
CA LEU A 366 -19.11 -20.74 27.93
C LEU A 366 -19.38 -21.95 28.82
N ARG A 367 -20.22 -22.87 28.33
CA ARG A 367 -20.61 -24.11 29.02
C ARG A 367 -20.80 -25.25 28.03
N ASP A 368 -20.52 -26.47 28.48
CA ASP A 368 -20.67 -27.69 27.70
C ASP A 368 -19.75 -27.69 26.46
N TRP A 369 -18.50 -27.27 26.65
CA TRP A 369 -17.43 -27.34 25.63
C TRP A 369 -16.49 -28.48 26.00
N TRP A 370 -15.81 -29.04 25.00
CA TRP A 370 -14.81 -30.11 25.17
C TRP A 370 -13.84 -29.83 26.33
N TRP A 371 -13.46 -28.56 26.53
CA TRP A 371 -12.55 -28.16 27.61
C TRP A 371 -13.17 -28.36 29.00
N HIS A 372 -14.44 -28.02 29.18
CA HIS A 372 -15.17 -28.21 30.45
C HIS A 372 -15.34 -29.69 30.77
N ASP A 373 -15.69 -30.50 29.77
CA ASP A 373 -15.84 -31.94 29.93
C ASP A 373 -14.53 -32.58 30.40
N MET A 374 -13.40 -32.15 29.83
CA MET A 374 -12.06 -32.59 30.26
C MET A 374 -11.68 -32.09 31.66
N ALA A 375 -12.04 -30.86 32.01
CA ALA A 375 -11.76 -30.30 33.34
C ALA A 375 -12.56 -31.01 34.44
N CYS A 376 -13.77 -31.49 34.15
CA CYS A 376 -14.58 -32.29 35.09
C CYS A 376 -14.11 -33.74 35.21
N ALA A 377 -13.44 -34.28 34.19
CA ALA A 377 -12.96 -35.67 34.16
C ALA A 377 -11.58 -35.87 34.82
N ARG A 378 -10.90 -34.79 35.18
CA ARG A 378 -9.61 -34.77 35.91
C ARG A 378 -9.84 -34.36 37.37
#